data_AF-A0A8E2JZL8-F1
#
_entry.id   AF-A0A8E2JZL8-F1
#
_cell.length_a   1.000
_cell.length_b   1.000
_cell.length_c   1.000
_cell.angle_alpha   90.00
_cell.angle_beta   90.00
_cell.angle_gamma   90.00
#
_symmetry.space_group_name_H-M   'P 1'
#
loop_
_entity.id
_entity.type
_entity.pdbx_description
1 polymer ?
#
loop_
_entity_poly.entity_id
_entity_poly.type
_entity_poly.pdbx_seq_one_letter_code
_entity_poly.pdbx_strand_id
1 'polypeptide(L)'
;MWWQMLTFVTDFGVLYSIMLIESTRKANSITFARLPLSFGLAAQLRGIGVVGPSYFFLHYISSQLPSVGSSEKHLVRPAYTRTLFPAMILGFYAPHFLSMLHPSFAARHDWGWIWQMFPVWAVLIQFIFTYSFKLAGASEARIKDQKEILQTTRTTIGSSIVLSAIVWLYVLTMSPFPLRGIFLPHFTPPNRGWVEVIGNFLQYDYLFCWGSSLLWLGHLFRDLKKIGSVRQSWIALLARTVVTSAALGPGAAVGLAGLWREGLLTNKDNHSKD
;
A
#
# COMPACT_ATOMS: atom_id res chain seq x y z
N MET A 1 -4.46 15.07 15.35
CA MET A 1 -3.63 13.85 15.49
C MET A 1 -4.44 12.57 15.32
N TRP A 2 -5.46 12.29 16.16
CA TRP A 2 -6.23 11.03 16.11
C TRP A 2 -6.87 10.73 14.73
N TRP A 3 -7.64 11.69 14.18
CA TRP A 3 -8.29 11.56 12.86
C TRP A 3 -7.31 11.28 11.73
N GLN A 4 -6.15 11.93 11.80
CA GLN A 4 -5.08 11.77 10.83
C GLN A 4 -4.44 10.39 10.92
N MET A 5 -4.17 9.89 12.14
CA MET A 5 -3.56 8.57 12.35
C MET A 5 -4.44 7.45 11.79
N LEU A 6 -5.76 7.51 12.01
CA LEU A 6 -6.70 6.53 11.45
C LEU A 6 -6.59 6.42 9.93
N THR A 7 -6.61 7.57 9.25
CA THR A 7 -6.50 7.62 7.79
C THR A 7 -5.11 7.17 7.34
N PHE A 8 -4.06 7.71 7.97
CA PHE A 8 -2.67 7.40 7.63
C PHE A 8 -2.42 5.89 7.67
N VAL A 9 -2.82 5.19 8.73
CA VAL A 9 -2.51 3.78 8.89
C VAL A 9 -3.34 2.91 7.96
N THR A 10 -4.62 3.22 7.77
CA THR A 10 -5.46 2.46 6.84
C THR A 10 -5.02 2.63 5.39
N ASP A 11 -4.69 3.85 4.98
CA ASP A 11 -4.11 4.12 3.67
C ASP A 11 -2.74 3.42 3.52
N PHE A 12 -1.86 3.54 4.51
CA PHE A 12 -0.54 2.92 4.47
C PHE A 12 -0.62 1.39 4.41
N GLY A 13 -1.64 0.78 5.03
CA GLY A 13 -1.90 -0.66 4.89
C GLY A 13 -2.16 -1.09 3.43
N VAL A 14 -2.84 -0.25 2.64
CA VAL A 14 -3.02 -0.49 1.18
C VAL A 14 -1.66 -0.45 0.48
N LEU A 15 -0.89 0.61 0.72
CA LEU A 15 0.42 0.80 0.10
C LEU A 15 1.40 -0.32 0.48
N TYR A 16 1.46 -0.68 1.75
CA TYR A 16 2.32 -1.75 2.25
C TYR A 16 1.90 -3.12 1.69
N SER A 17 0.60 -3.37 1.52
CA SER A 17 0.10 -4.58 0.85
C SER A 17 0.61 -4.64 -0.61
N ILE A 18 0.61 -3.52 -1.33
CA ILE A 18 1.17 -3.44 -2.68
C ILE A 18 2.67 -3.74 -2.65
N MET A 19 3.43 -3.12 -1.74
CA MET A 19 4.87 -3.38 -1.60
C MET A 19 5.17 -4.86 -1.34
N LEU A 20 4.39 -5.50 -0.46
CA LEU A 20 4.50 -6.93 -0.16
C LEU A 20 4.20 -7.77 -1.40
N ILE A 21 3.15 -7.47 -2.15
CA ILE A 21 2.84 -8.15 -3.42
C ILE A 21 3.99 -7.99 -4.43
N GLU A 22 4.47 -6.77 -4.63
CA GLU A 22 5.57 -6.47 -5.56
C GLU A 22 6.85 -7.23 -5.20
N SER A 23 7.12 -7.44 -3.91
CA SER A 23 8.29 -8.20 -3.44
C SER A 23 8.28 -9.67 -3.85
N THR A 24 7.10 -10.22 -4.16
CA THR A 24 6.97 -11.64 -4.54
C THR A 24 7.14 -11.90 -6.03
N ARG A 25 7.13 -10.85 -6.86
CA ARG A 25 7.26 -10.99 -8.31
C ARG A 25 8.66 -11.50 -8.67
N LYS A 26 8.73 -12.41 -9.64
CA LYS A 26 10.00 -12.93 -10.15
C LYS A 26 10.86 -11.82 -10.75
N ALA A 27 10.25 -10.84 -11.42
CA ALA A 27 10.92 -9.65 -11.97
C ALA A 27 11.72 -8.85 -10.92
N ASN A 28 11.28 -8.88 -9.65
CA ASN A 28 11.87 -8.12 -8.56
C ASN A 28 12.85 -8.94 -7.70
N SER A 29 13.11 -10.20 -8.08
CA SER A 29 13.84 -11.18 -7.24
C SER A 29 15.23 -10.75 -6.79
N ILE A 30 15.93 -9.92 -7.55
CA ILE A 30 17.28 -9.41 -7.27
C ILE A 30 17.31 -7.88 -7.05
N THR A 31 16.16 -7.28 -6.76
CA THR A 31 16.01 -5.82 -6.68
C THR A 31 15.63 -5.38 -5.26
N PHE A 32 15.76 -4.08 -4.98
CA PHE A 32 15.32 -3.49 -3.71
C PHE A 32 13.82 -3.60 -3.45
N ALA A 33 13.01 -3.80 -4.50
CA ALA A 33 11.57 -4.04 -4.35
C ALA A 33 11.25 -5.30 -3.52
N ARG A 34 12.22 -6.21 -3.36
CA ARG A 34 12.11 -7.43 -2.54
C ARG A 34 12.22 -7.19 -1.03
N LEU A 35 12.59 -5.97 -0.60
CA LEU A 35 12.87 -5.66 0.81
C LEU A 35 11.79 -4.84 1.55
N PRO A 36 10.45 -5.05 1.38
CA PRO A 36 9.45 -4.29 2.15
C PRO A 36 9.60 -4.37 3.66
N LEU A 37 10.17 -5.47 4.20
CA LEU A 37 10.46 -5.59 5.63
C LEU A 37 11.44 -4.50 6.09
N SER A 38 12.57 -4.38 5.40
CA SER A 38 13.62 -3.42 5.74
C SER A 38 13.13 -1.97 5.60
N PHE A 39 12.39 -1.67 4.52
CA PHE A 39 11.80 -0.35 4.34
C PHE A 39 10.69 -0.07 5.36
N GLY A 40 9.89 -1.07 5.73
CA GLY A 40 8.90 -0.94 6.79
C GLY A 40 9.52 -0.62 8.15
N LEU A 41 10.62 -1.30 8.51
CA LEU A 41 11.35 -1.04 9.75
C LEU A 41 12.00 0.35 9.75
N ALA A 42 12.64 0.73 8.63
CA ALA A 42 13.19 2.08 8.49
C ALA A 42 12.10 3.16 8.59
N ALA A 43 10.91 2.90 8.04
CA ALA A 43 9.77 3.81 8.13
C ALA A 43 9.26 3.99 9.56
N GLN A 44 9.39 2.98 10.44
CA GLN A 44 9.07 3.16 11.87
C GLN A 44 10.07 4.08 12.59
N LEU A 45 11.33 4.08 12.16
CA LEU A 45 12.38 4.93 12.77
C LEU A 45 12.38 6.38 12.26
N ARG A 46 11.95 6.61 11.02
CA ARG A 46 12.09 7.91 10.34
C ARG A 46 10.82 8.47 9.70
N GLY A 47 9.73 7.70 9.66
CA GLY A 47 8.53 8.01 8.89
C GLY A 47 8.60 7.49 7.46
N ILE A 48 7.45 7.09 6.92
CA ILE A 48 7.35 6.58 5.56
C ILE A 48 7.43 7.69 4.50
N GLY A 49 7.11 8.93 4.85
CA GLY A 49 7.30 10.09 3.99
C GLY A 49 8.77 10.35 3.66
N VAL A 50 9.70 9.94 4.51
CA VAL A 50 11.15 10.00 4.24
C VAL A 50 11.65 8.73 3.53
N VAL A 51 11.20 7.57 4.00
CA VAL A 51 11.73 6.26 3.54
C VAL A 51 11.07 5.79 2.24
N GLY A 52 9.77 6.06 2.09
CA GLY A 52 8.93 5.69 0.95
C GLY A 52 9.45 6.20 -0.40
N PRO A 53 9.78 7.50 -0.55
CA PRO A 53 10.35 8.02 -1.79
C PRO A 53 11.55 7.23 -2.30
N SER A 54 12.46 6.84 -1.39
CA SER A 54 13.62 6.02 -1.71
C SER A 54 13.23 4.61 -2.17
N TYR A 55 12.28 3.97 -1.48
CA TYR A 55 11.74 2.68 -1.93
C TYR A 55 11.15 2.79 -3.33
N PHE A 56 10.29 3.78 -3.56
CA PHE A 56 9.60 3.97 -4.83
C PHE A 56 10.56 4.24 -5.98
N PHE A 57 11.57 5.08 -5.75
CA PHE A 57 12.61 5.36 -6.73
C PHE A 57 13.40 4.09 -7.06
N LEU A 58 13.90 3.39 -6.04
CA LEU A 58 14.68 2.14 -6.22
C LEU A 58 13.85 1.05 -6.90
N HIS A 59 12.58 0.92 -6.53
CA HIS A 59 11.65 0.04 -7.22
C HIS A 59 11.55 0.42 -8.68
N TYR A 60 11.29 1.69 -9.00
CA TYR A 60 11.10 2.14 -10.38
C TYR A 60 12.31 1.84 -11.27
N ILE A 61 13.51 2.25 -10.84
CA ILE A 61 14.73 2.07 -11.65
C ILE A 61 15.19 0.61 -11.77
N SER A 62 14.81 -0.23 -10.80
CA SER A 62 15.19 -1.66 -10.79
C SER A 62 14.14 -2.55 -11.45
N SER A 63 12.88 -2.10 -11.52
CA SER A 63 11.78 -2.86 -12.10
C SER A 63 11.91 -2.90 -13.63
N GLN A 64 11.86 -4.11 -14.20
CA GLN A 64 11.91 -4.28 -15.65
C GLN A 64 10.65 -3.71 -16.30
N LEU A 65 10.82 -3.02 -17.42
CA LEU A 65 9.71 -2.57 -18.25
C LEU A 65 8.85 -3.77 -18.67
N PRO A 66 7.51 -3.63 -18.70
CA PRO A 66 6.61 -4.72 -19.10
C PRO A 66 6.85 -5.27 -20.51
N SER A 67 7.58 -4.56 -21.38
CA SER A 67 7.92 -5.00 -22.74
C SER A 67 9.21 -5.83 -22.83
N VAL A 68 10.00 -5.91 -21.77
CA VAL A 68 11.37 -6.47 -21.80
C VAL A 68 11.44 -7.83 -21.09
N GLY A 69 10.35 -8.29 -20.47
CA GLY A 69 10.26 -9.56 -19.75
C GLY A 69 9.21 -10.50 -20.32
N SER A 70 9.37 -11.81 -20.08
CA SER A 70 8.28 -12.76 -20.27
C SER A 70 7.14 -12.44 -19.28
N SER A 71 5.90 -12.55 -19.74
CA SER A 71 4.66 -12.40 -18.96
C SER A 71 4.75 -13.03 -17.56
N GLU A 72 5.36 -14.22 -17.46
CA GLU A 72 5.51 -14.94 -16.19
C GLU A 72 6.33 -14.21 -15.12
N LYS A 73 7.25 -13.32 -15.51
CA LYS A 73 8.08 -12.56 -14.56
C LYS A 73 7.27 -11.55 -13.76
N HIS A 74 6.15 -11.10 -14.31
CA HIS A 74 5.25 -10.14 -13.67
C HIS A 74 4.15 -10.82 -12.84
N LEU A 75 4.02 -12.15 -12.86
CA LEU A 75 2.99 -12.83 -12.09
C LEU A 75 3.26 -12.78 -10.58
N VAL A 76 2.19 -12.54 -9.84
CA VAL A 76 2.17 -12.59 -8.37
C VAL A 76 2.01 -14.03 -7.92
N ARG A 77 2.57 -14.37 -6.75
CA ARG A 77 2.42 -15.70 -6.15
C ARG A 77 1.02 -15.90 -5.54
N PRO A 78 0.19 -16.80 -6.07
CA PRO A 78 -1.24 -16.83 -5.69
C PRO A 78 -1.48 -17.20 -4.23
N ALA A 79 -0.75 -18.17 -3.68
CA ALA A 79 -0.87 -18.57 -2.28
C ALA A 79 -0.56 -17.39 -1.34
N TYR A 80 0.51 -16.65 -1.64
CA TYR A 80 0.89 -15.45 -0.89
C TYR A 80 -0.19 -14.38 -1.00
N THR A 81 -0.71 -14.10 -2.20
CA THR A 81 -1.75 -13.08 -2.38
C THR A 81 -3.03 -13.40 -1.62
N ARG A 82 -3.44 -14.67 -1.57
CA ARG A 82 -4.66 -15.10 -0.85
C ARG A 82 -4.58 -14.87 0.65
N THR A 83 -3.40 -15.13 1.22
CA THR A 83 -3.19 -15.05 2.67
C THR A 83 -2.83 -13.65 3.17
N LEU A 84 -2.47 -12.75 2.25
CA LEU A 84 -1.93 -11.43 2.60
C LEU A 84 -2.91 -10.56 3.39
N PHE A 85 -4.18 -10.46 2.97
CA PHE A 85 -5.12 -9.60 3.70
C PHE A 85 -5.40 -10.11 5.13
N PRO A 86 -5.66 -11.42 5.35
CA PRO A 86 -5.68 -11.99 6.70
C PRO A 86 -4.41 -11.72 7.51
N ALA A 87 -3.23 -11.83 6.89
CA ALA A 87 -1.97 -11.53 7.57
C ALA A 87 -1.84 -10.04 7.95
N MET A 88 -2.28 -9.13 7.08
CA MET A 88 -2.33 -7.69 7.35
C MET A 88 -3.33 -7.35 8.46
N ILE A 89 -4.47 -8.06 8.55
CA ILE A 89 -5.40 -7.89 9.66
C ILE A 89 -4.69 -8.17 10.99
N LEU A 90 -4.03 -9.33 11.12
CA LEU A 90 -3.43 -9.74 12.40
C LEU A 90 -2.11 -9.01 12.71
N GLY A 91 -1.27 -8.79 11.71
CA GLY A 91 0.07 -8.23 11.88
C GLY A 91 0.15 -6.71 11.84
N PHE A 92 -0.90 -6.04 11.34
CA PHE A 92 -0.88 -4.59 11.13
C PHE A 92 -2.14 -3.88 11.63
N TYR A 93 -3.32 -4.22 11.11
CA TYR A 93 -4.55 -3.45 11.42
C TYR A 93 -5.04 -3.70 12.85
N ALA A 94 -5.15 -4.94 13.31
CA ALA A 94 -5.68 -5.26 14.63
C ALA A 94 -4.83 -4.67 15.77
N PRO A 95 -3.48 -4.82 15.79
CA PRO A 95 -2.66 -4.17 16.82
C PRO A 95 -2.81 -2.64 16.80
N HIS A 96 -2.97 -2.03 15.63
CA HIS A 96 -3.21 -0.60 15.52
C HIS A 96 -4.54 -0.17 16.12
N PHE A 97 -5.63 -0.82 15.72
CA PHE A 97 -6.95 -0.45 16.23
C PHE A 97 -7.04 -0.69 17.73
N LEU A 98 -6.38 -1.71 18.27
CA LEU A 98 -6.28 -1.93 19.71
C LEU A 98 -5.46 -0.82 20.40
N SER A 99 -4.36 -0.35 19.79
CA SER A 99 -3.58 0.76 20.36
C SER A 99 -4.36 2.08 20.40
N MET A 100 -5.38 2.25 19.56
CA MET A 100 -6.20 3.45 19.53
C MET A 100 -7.52 3.34 20.31
N LEU A 101 -8.20 2.20 20.22
CA LEU A 101 -9.61 2.06 20.63
C LEU A 101 -9.78 1.26 21.92
N HIS A 102 -8.75 0.57 22.41
CA HIS A 102 -8.88 -0.26 23.61
C HIS A 102 -9.34 0.58 24.82
N PRO A 103 -10.28 0.14 25.68
CA PRO A 103 -10.80 0.99 26.77
C PRO A 103 -9.75 1.41 27.80
N SER A 104 -8.80 0.53 28.12
CA SER A 104 -7.69 0.81 29.05
C SER A 104 -6.53 1.53 28.38
N PHE A 105 -6.07 2.63 28.99
CA PHE A 105 -4.91 3.40 28.54
C PHE A 105 -3.60 2.60 28.60
N ALA A 106 -3.40 1.79 29.64
CA ALA A 106 -2.22 0.94 29.76
C ALA A 106 -2.14 -0.05 28.58
N ALA A 107 -3.25 -0.71 28.27
CA ALA A 107 -3.30 -1.61 27.12
C ALA A 107 -3.15 -0.87 25.78
N ARG A 108 -3.67 0.36 25.62
CA ARG A 108 -3.39 1.18 24.41
C ARG A 108 -1.89 1.40 24.22
N HIS A 109 -1.17 1.69 25.31
CA HIS A 109 0.28 1.86 25.31
C HIS A 109 1.00 0.57 24.88
N ASP A 110 0.64 -0.57 25.48
CA ASP A 110 1.22 -1.88 25.18
C ASP A 110 0.98 -2.28 23.71
N TRP A 111 -0.27 -2.15 23.24
CA TRP A 111 -0.61 -2.39 21.84
C TRP A 111 0.12 -1.43 20.89
N GLY A 112 0.41 -0.21 21.34
CA GLY A 112 1.24 0.74 20.61
C GLY A 112 2.64 0.19 20.37
N TRP A 113 3.29 -0.36 21.40
CA TRP A 113 4.60 -1.00 21.27
C TRP A 113 4.57 -2.25 20.40
N ILE A 114 3.54 -3.08 20.53
CA ILE A 114 3.34 -4.24 19.66
C ILE A 114 3.24 -3.79 18.20
N TRP A 115 2.46 -2.74 17.93
CA TRP A 115 2.26 -2.20 16.59
C TRP A 115 3.53 -1.57 16.00
N GLN A 116 4.44 -1.00 16.79
CA GLN A 116 5.72 -0.47 16.28
C GLN A 116 6.53 -1.52 15.50
N MET A 117 6.35 -2.81 15.80
CA MET A 117 7.01 -3.92 15.12
C MET A 117 6.16 -4.55 14.00
N PHE A 118 5.13 -3.85 13.51
CA PHE A 118 4.23 -4.36 12.46
C PHE A 118 4.95 -4.94 11.23
N PRO A 119 6.09 -4.42 10.73
CA PRO A 119 6.71 -4.98 9.53
C PRO A 119 7.14 -6.44 9.76
N VAL A 120 7.61 -6.74 10.98
CA VAL A 120 8.01 -8.09 11.40
C VAL A 120 6.79 -8.97 11.53
N TRP A 121 5.76 -8.52 12.25
CA TRP A 121 4.54 -9.29 12.46
C TRP A 121 3.82 -9.61 11.15
N ALA A 122 3.67 -8.62 10.26
CA ALA A 122 3.04 -8.80 8.96
C ALA A 122 3.76 -9.87 8.13
N VAL A 123 5.09 -9.82 8.05
CA VAL A 123 5.89 -10.80 7.28
C VAL A 123 5.89 -12.18 7.94
N LEU A 124 6.02 -12.25 9.27
CA LEU A 124 6.02 -13.51 10.01
C LEU A 124 4.68 -14.24 9.90
N ILE A 125 3.57 -13.55 10.13
CA ILE A 125 2.22 -14.12 10.01
C ILE A 125 1.95 -14.50 8.56
N GLN A 126 2.38 -13.67 7.60
CA GLN A 126 2.25 -13.98 6.18
C GLN A 126 3.04 -15.24 5.79
N PHE A 127 4.23 -15.44 6.35
CA PHE A 127 5.01 -16.66 6.18
C PHE A 127 4.28 -17.87 6.75
N ILE A 128 3.79 -17.78 7.99
CA ILE A 128 3.02 -18.85 8.64
C ILE A 128 1.80 -19.21 7.79
N PHE A 129 0.99 -18.24 7.39
CA PHE A 129 -0.22 -18.47 6.60
C PHE A 129 0.08 -19.08 5.24
N THR A 130 1.08 -18.56 4.53
CA THR A 130 1.46 -19.10 3.22
C THR A 130 1.99 -20.53 3.35
N TYR A 131 2.75 -20.83 4.41
CA TYR A 131 3.26 -22.17 4.68
C TYR A 131 2.14 -23.15 5.06
N SER A 132 1.24 -22.77 5.97
CA SER A 132 0.06 -23.56 6.34
C SER A 132 -0.85 -23.83 5.13
N PHE A 133 -1.05 -22.83 4.26
CA PHE A 133 -1.83 -22.97 3.04
C PHE A 133 -1.23 -24.03 2.10
N LYS A 134 0.11 -24.05 1.96
CA LYS A 134 0.83 -25.05 1.16
C LYS A 134 0.74 -26.45 1.78
N LEU A 135 0.88 -26.56 3.10
CA LEU A 135 0.76 -27.84 3.81
C LEU A 135 -0.64 -28.46 3.68
N ALA A 136 -1.69 -27.63 3.62
CA ALA A 136 -3.06 -28.07 3.41
C ALA A 136 -3.35 -28.61 1.99
N GLY A 137 -2.32 -28.83 1.16
CA GLY A 137 -2.47 -29.41 -0.18
C GLY A 137 -3.00 -28.42 -1.23
N ALA A 138 -3.05 -27.12 -0.92
CA ALA A 138 -3.43 -26.11 -1.90
C ALA A 138 -2.32 -25.96 -2.95
N SER A 139 -2.41 -26.72 -4.03
CA SER A 139 -1.42 -26.75 -5.09
C SER A 139 -1.29 -25.40 -5.81
N GLU A 140 -0.10 -24.78 -5.72
CA GLU A 140 0.28 -23.63 -6.57
C GLU A 140 0.22 -23.99 -8.07
N ALA A 141 0.37 -25.27 -8.42
CA ALA A 141 0.31 -25.74 -9.81
C ALA A 141 -1.11 -25.71 -10.42
N ARG A 142 -2.15 -25.53 -9.60
CA ARG A 142 -3.55 -25.44 -10.06
C ARG A 142 -3.90 -24.05 -10.60
N ILE A 143 -3.16 -23.01 -10.20
CA ILE A 143 -3.47 -21.61 -10.55
C ILE A 143 -2.57 -21.21 -11.73
N LYS A 144 -2.90 -21.74 -12.91
CA LYS A 144 -2.28 -21.31 -14.18
C LYS A 144 -3.06 -20.17 -14.85
N ASP A 145 -4.30 -19.95 -14.42
CA ASP A 145 -5.15 -18.92 -15.02
C ASP A 145 -4.78 -17.54 -14.48
N GLN A 146 -4.25 -16.67 -15.34
CA GLN A 146 -3.94 -15.29 -15.00
C GLN A 146 -5.17 -14.52 -14.53
N LYS A 147 -6.37 -14.88 -14.99
CA LYS A 147 -7.63 -14.28 -14.55
C LYS A 147 -7.93 -14.58 -13.08
N GLU A 148 -7.65 -15.80 -12.63
CA GLU A 148 -7.79 -16.21 -11.22
C GLU A 148 -6.79 -15.46 -10.33
N ILE A 149 -5.54 -15.28 -10.80
CA ILE A 149 -4.51 -14.50 -10.08
C ILE A 149 -4.92 -13.03 -9.98
N LEU A 150 -5.41 -12.43 -11.07
CA LEU A 150 -5.89 -11.06 -11.07
C LEU A 150 -7.10 -10.89 -10.15
N GLN A 151 -8.05 -11.81 -10.18
CA GLN A 151 -9.22 -11.77 -9.31
C GLN A 151 -8.81 -11.90 -7.83
N THR A 152 -7.89 -12.81 -7.52
CA THR A 152 -7.33 -12.95 -6.16
C THR A 152 -6.67 -11.65 -5.71
N THR A 153 -5.85 -11.04 -6.57
CA THR A 153 -5.18 -9.77 -6.28
C THR A 153 -6.18 -8.64 -6.04
N ARG A 154 -7.23 -8.56 -6.87
CA ARG A 154 -8.34 -7.61 -6.71
C ARG A 154 -9.07 -7.81 -5.39
N THR A 155 -9.38 -9.04 -4.99
CA THR A 155 -10.04 -9.31 -3.72
C THR A 155 -9.15 -8.92 -2.53
N THR A 156 -7.88 -9.32 -2.54
CA THR A 156 -6.94 -9.02 -1.45
C THR A 156 -6.68 -7.53 -1.29
N ILE A 157 -6.21 -6.85 -2.35
CA ILE A 157 -5.91 -5.40 -2.28
C ILE A 157 -7.20 -4.59 -2.21
N GLY A 158 -8.26 -5.03 -2.90
CA GLY A 158 -9.59 -4.42 -2.83
C GLY A 158 -10.14 -4.40 -1.40
N SER A 159 -9.89 -5.43 -0.59
CA SER A 159 -10.29 -5.44 0.82
C SER A 159 -9.58 -4.36 1.63
N SER A 160 -8.27 -4.16 1.43
CA SER A 160 -7.53 -3.04 2.03
C SER A 160 -8.03 -1.68 1.53
N ILE A 161 -8.34 -1.56 0.23
CA ILE A 161 -8.90 -0.32 -0.36
C ILE A 161 -10.24 0.03 0.26
N VAL A 162 -11.14 -0.96 0.42
CA VAL A 162 -12.45 -0.76 1.03
C VAL A 162 -12.30 -0.29 2.47
N LEU A 163 -11.40 -0.91 3.24
CA LEU A 163 -11.11 -0.48 4.62
C LEU A 163 -10.61 0.98 4.67
N SER A 164 -9.62 1.34 3.83
CA SER A 164 -9.10 2.70 3.69
C SER A 164 -10.20 3.69 3.32
N ALA A 165 -11.04 3.37 2.33
CA ALA A 165 -12.13 4.23 1.90
C ALA A 165 -13.21 4.42 2.98
N ILE A 166 -13.56 3.36 3.72
CA ILE A 166 -14.50 3.46 4.84
C ILE A 166 -13.97 4.40 5.91
N VAL A 167 -12.69 4.28 6.28
CA VAL A 167 -12.08 5.16 7.28
C VAL A 167 -11.97 6.59 6.78
N TRP A 168 -11.62 6.81 5.51
CA TRP A 168 -11.64 8.13 4.89
C TRP A 168 -13.01 8.79 4.98
N LEU A 169 -14.07 8.10 4.55
CA LEU A 169 -15.44 8.59 4.63
C LEU A 169 -15.89 8.86 6.07
N TYR A 170 -15.47 8.02 7.01
CA TYR A 170 -15.69 8.24 8.44
C TYR A 170 -15.02 9.53 8.92
N VAL A 171 -13.77 9.80 8.53
CA VAL A 171 -13.07 11.05 8.88
C VAL A 171 -13.76 12.26 8.24
N LEU A 172 -14.16 12.16 6.96
CA LEU A 172 -14.87 13.24 6.26
C LEU A 172 -16.21 13.61 6.93
N THR A 173 -16.93 12.63 7.44
CA THR A 173 -18.29 12.82 7.97
C THR A 173 -18.32 13.10 9.47
N MET A 174 -17.39 12.54 10.24
CA MET A 174 -17.43 12.58 11.71
C MET A 174 -16.39 13.51 12.33
N SER A 175 -15.35 13.93 11.59
CA SER A 175 -14.34 14.80 12.20
C SER A 175 -14.90 16.22 12.41
N PRO A 176 -14.71 16.83 13.60
CA PRO A 176 -15.13 18.21 13.85
C PRO A 176 -14.15 19.24 13.30
N PHE A 177 -13.10 18.81 12.58
CA PHE A 177 -11.99 19.66 12.15
C PHE A 177 -11.97 19.79 10.62
N PRO A 178 -11.56 20.94 10.07
CA PRO A 178 -11.38 21.08 8.63
C PRO A 178 -10.24 20.17 8.13
N LEU A 179 -10.40 19.59 6.94
CA LEU A 179 -9.41 18.67 6.34
C LEU A 179 -8.01 19.28 6.21
N ARG A 180 -7.93 20.58 5.92
CA ARG A 180 -6.66 21.32 5.93
C ARG A 180 -5.95 21.22 7.27
N GLY A 181 -6.66 21.33 8.38
CA GLY A 181 -6.09 21.22 9.72
C GLY A 181 -5.68 19.79 10.08
N ILE A 182 -6.24 18.78 9.41
CA ILE A 182 -5.91 17.37 9.61
C ILE A 182 -4.70 16.96 8.78
N PHE A 183 -4.68 17.32 7.50
CA PHE A 183 -3.75 16.74 6.51
C PHE A 183 -2.67 17.69 6.00
N LEU A 184 -2.85 19.02 6.07
CA LEU A 184 -1.85 19.95 5.57
C LEU A 184 -0.93 20.42 6.70
N PRO A 185 0.40 20.31 6.53
CA PRO A 185 1.35 20.81 7.51
C PRO A 185 1.30 22.33 7.56
N HIS A 186 1.58 22.87 8.74
CA HIS A 186 1.74 24.30 8.95
C HIS A 186 3.10 24.56 9.59
N PHE A 187 3.68 25.73 9.36
CA PHE A 187 4.98 26.06 9.94
C PHE A 187 4.84 26.14 11.48
N THR A 188 5.50 25.23 12.21
CA THR A 188 5.47 25.23 13.68
C THR A 188 6.60 26.10 14.21
N PRO A 189 6.32 27.11 15.05
CA PRO A 189 7.36 27.84 15.78
C PRO A 189 8.13 26.93 16.76
N PRO A 190 9.36 27.29 17.17
CA PRO A 190 10.24 26.42 17.97
C PRO A 190 9.70 26.02 19.36
N ASN A 191 8.79 26.80 19.95
CA ASN A 191 8.40 26.69 21.37
C ASN A 191 7.06 25.96 21.62
N ARG A 192 6.71 24.95 20.82
CA ARG A 192 5.42 24.24 20.96
C ARG A 192 5.54 22.89 21.67
N GLY A 193 4.43 22.46 22.27
CA GLY A 193 4.33 21.18 22.99
C GLY A 193 4.45 19.96 22.07
N TRP A 194 4.87 18.83 22.64
CA TRP A 194 5.16 17.58 21.91
C TRP A 194 4.02 17.08 21.00
N VAL A 195 2.76 17.24 21.40
CA VAL A 195 1.60 16.82 20.61
C VAL A 195 1.52 17.54 19.26
N GLU A 196 1.86 18.83 19.24
CA GLU A 196 1.83 19.63 18.01
C GLU A 196 3.00 19.31 17.09
N VAL A 197 4.17 19.05 17.67
CA VAL A 197 5.35 18.60 16.93
C VAL A 197 5.06 17.27 16.24
N ILE A 198 4.52 16.29 16.97
CA ILE A 198 4.15 14.97 16.42
C ILE A 198 3.04 15.12 15.37
N GLY A 199 2.04 15.96 15.62
CA GLY A 199 0.98 16.24 14.66
C GLY A 199 1.53 16.77 13.34
N ASN A 200 2.43 17.77 13.38
CA ASN A 200 3.02 18.32 12.16
C ASN A 200 3.95 17.31 11.47
N PHE A 201 4.72 16.53 12.23
CA PHE A 201 5.52 15.43 11.69
C PHE A 201 4.66 14.46 10.87
N LEU A 202 3.52 14.02 11.41
CA LEU A 202 2.60 13.12 10.70
C LEU A 202 2.02 13.77 9.44
N GLN A 203 1.80 15.09 9.44
CA GLN A 203 1.28 15.82 8.27
C GLN A 203 2.29 15.83 7.13
N TYR A 204 3.56 16.13 7.43
CA TYR A 204 4.63 15.98 6.46
C TYR A 204 4.79 14.53 6.01
N ASP A 205 4.76 13.57 6.95
CA ASP A 205 4.93 12.15 6.65
C ASP A 205 3.86 11.66 5.68
N TYR A 206 2.59 12.04 5.92
CA TYR A 206 1.46 11.76 5.05
C TYR A 206 1.65 12.41 3.67
N LEU A 207 1.93 13.71 3.62
CA LEU A 207 2.07 14.46 2.36
C LEU A 207 3.17 13.88 1.46
N PHE A 208 4.36 13.61 2.01
CA PHE A 208 5.47 13.06 1.24
C PHE A 208 5.25 11.60 0.85
N CYS A 209 4.64 10.78 1.72
CA CYS A 209 4.28 9.41 1.39
C CYS A 209 3.36 9.34 0.17
N TRP A 210 2.24 10.06 0.21
CA TRP A 210 1.26 10.00 -0.87
C TRP A 210 1.74 10.71 -2.13
N GLY A 211 2.36 11.89 -1.99
CA GLY A 211 2.95 12.61 -3.12
C GLY A 211 3.97 11.75 -3.88
N SER A 212 4.88 11.10 -3.16
CA SER A 212 5.88 10.22 -3.80
C SER A 212 5.26 8.93 -4.36
N SER A 213 4.25 8.34 -3.71
CA SER A 213 3.55 7.16 -4.24
C SER A 213 2.77 7.46 -5.54
N LEU A 214 2.20 8.67 -5.67
CA LEU A 214 1.51 9.11 -6.88
C LEU A 214 2.51 9.39 -8.01
N LEU A 215 3.66 9.99 -7.70
CA LEU A 215 4.74 10.16 -8.67
C LEU A 215 5.25 8.80 -9.17
N TRP A 216 5.48 7.86 -8.25
CA TRP A 216 5.87 6.49 -8.56
C TRP A 216 4.89 5.80 -9.51
N LEU A 217 3.59 5.83 -9.18
CA LEU A 217 2.56 5.32 -10.07
C LEU A 217 2.56 6.05 -11.42
N GLY A 218 2.70 7.38 -11.43
CA GLY A 218 2.81 8.18 -12.64
C GLY A 218 3.95 7.70 -13.56
N HIS A 219 5.11 7.38 -12.99
CA HIS A 219 6.22 6.77 -13.72
C HIS A 219 5.89 5.39 -14.28
N LEU A 220 5.25 4.51 -13.49
CA LEU A 220 4.81 3.20 -13.98
C LEU A 220 3.77 3.31 -15.11
N PHE A 221 2.81 4.25 -15.00
CA PHE A 221 1.82 4.52 -16.04
C PHE A 221 2.44 5.16 -17.29
N ARG A 222 3.49 5.98 -17.14
CA ARG A 222 4.24 6.52 -18.29
C ARG A 222 4.80 5.39 -19.15
N ASP A 223 5.36 4.37 -18.52
CA ASP A 223 5.92 3.24 -19.24
C ASP A 223 4.85 2.35 -19.87
N LEU A 224 3.71 2.15 -19.19
CA LEU A 224 2.52 1.51 -19.78
C LEU A 224 1.95 2.30 -20.97
N LYS A 225 2.03 3.63 -20.94
CA LYS A 225 1.58 4.50 -22.03
C LYS A 225 2.54 4.41 -23.24
N LYS A 226 3.85 4.39 -23.02
CA LYS A 226 4.86 4.21 -24.09
C LYS A 226 4.66 2.91 -24.86
N ILE A 227 4.27 1.85 -24.18
CA ILE A 227 4.03 0.52 -24.79
C ILE A 227 2.59 0.35 -25.32
N GLY A 228 1.78 1.41 -25.33
CA GLY A 228 0.43 1.42 -25.90
C GLY A 228 -0.68 0.82 -25.02
N SER A 229 -0.39 0.38 -23.80
CA SER A 229 -1.38 -0.23 -22.90
C SER A 229 -2.36 0.77 -22.29
N VAL A 230 -2.02 2.07 -22.27
CA VAL A 230 -2.86 3.13 -21.69
C VAL A 230 -3.19 4.17 -22.76
N ARG A 231 -4.48 4.28 -23.11
CA ARG A 231 -4.96 5.23 -24.14
C ARG A 231 -5.36 6.60 -23.58
N GLN A 232 -5.73 6.67 -22.31
CA GLN A 232 -6.22 7.89 -21.65
C GLN A 232 -5.14 9.00 -21.64
N SER A 233 -5.55 10.26 -21.81
CA SER A 233 -4.65 11.41 -21.72
C SER A 233 -4.15 11.62 -20.28
N TRP A 234 -3.01 12.30 -20.11
CA TRP A 234 -2.48 12.62 -18.78
C TRP A 234 -3.45 13.44 -17.94
N ILE A 235 -4.19 14.36 -18.57
CA ILE A 235 -5.23 15.15 -17.90
C ILE A 235 -6.34 14.24 -17.37
N ALA A 236 -6.81 13.26 -18.15
CA ALA A 236 -7.82 12.32 -17.70
C ALA A 236 -7.33 11.43 -16.54
N LEU A 237 -6.04 11.04 -16.56
CA LEU A 237 -5.43 10.29 -15.45
C LEU A 237 -5.37 11.13 -14.18
N LEU A 238 -4.86 12.37 -14.27
CA LEU A 238 -4.79 13.30 -13.14
C LEU A 238 -6.17 13.62 -12.57
N ALA A 239 -7.16 13.90 -13.43
CA ALA A 239 -8.52 14.17 -13.02
C ALA A 239 -9.12 13.00 -12.25
N ARG A 240 -8.94 11.76 -12.74
CA ARG A 240 -9.40 10.55 -12.04
C ARG A 240 -8.73 10.41 -10.68
N THR A 241 -7.41 10.61 -10.60
CA THR A 241 -6.66 10.53 -9.33
C THR A 241 -7.12 11.58 -8.32
N VAL A 242 -7.40 12.81 -8.76
CA VAL A 242 -7.91 13.89 -7.88
C VAL A 242 -9.32 13.54 -7.38
N VAL A 243 -10.21 13.13 -8.28
CA VAL A 243 -11.59 12.76 -7.92
C VAL A 243 -11.62 11.57 -6.99
N THR A 244 -10.85 10.51 -7.26
CA THR A 244 -10.81 9.33 -6.38
C THR A 244 -10.15 9.63 -5.04
N SER A 245 -9.08 10.43 -5.02
CA SER A 245 -8.44 10.85 -3.76
C SER A 245 -9.39 11.68 -2.88
N ALA A 246 -10.17 12.58 -3.48
CA ALA A 246 -11.13 13.38 -2.75
C ALA A 246 -12.31 12.54 -2.23
N ALA A 247 -12.86 11.64 -3.06
CA ALA A 247 -14.04 10.86 -2.73
C ALA A 247 -13.75 9.66 -1.79
N LEU A 248 -12.64 8.96 -2.00
CA LEU A 248 -12.32 7.69 -1.34
C LEU A 248 -11.03 7.74 -0.51
N GLY A 249 -10.27 8.83 -0.57
CA GLY A 249 -8.99 8.97 0.10
C GLY A 249 -7.80 8.59 -0.79
N PRO A 250 -6.59 9.10 -0.48
CA PRO A 250 -5.42 8.88 -1.31
C PRO A 250 -4.92 7.44 -1.26
N GLY A 251 -5.05 6.73 -0.13
CA GLY A 251 -4.72 5.31 -0.05
C GLY A 251 -5.56 4.47 -1.02
N ALA A 252 -6.87 4.69 -1.04
CA ALA A 252 -7.78 4.06 -1.99
C ALA A 252 -7.45 4.44 -3.45
N ALA A 253 -7.13 5.70 -3.73
CA ALA A 253 -6.75 6.15 -5.07
C ALA A 253 -5.47 5.44 -5.58
N VAL A 254 -4.44 5.35 -4.76
CA VAL A 254 -3.20 4.62 -5.04
C VAL A 254 -3.49 3.12 -5.24
N GLY A 255 -4.32 2.54 -4.37
CA GLY A 255 -4.74 1.14 -4.47
C GLY A 255 -5.47 0.83 -5.77
N LEU A 256 -6.45 1.64 -6.14
CA LEU A 256 -7.23 1.48 -7.36
C LEU A 256 -6.36 1.65 -8.60
N ALA A 257 -5.45 2.63 -8.60
CA ALA A 257 -4.48 2.81 -9.68
C ALA A 257 -3.54 1.59 -9.80
N GLY A 258 -3.07 1.05 -8.68
CA GLY A 258 -2.30 -0.19 -8.63
C GLY A 258 -3.06 -1.38 -9.20
N LEU A 259 -4.31 -1.60 -8.79
CA LEU A 259 -5.16 -2.68 -9.33
C LEU A 259 -5.49 -2.51 -10.81
N TRP A 260 -5.66 -1.28 -11.27
CA TRP A 260 -5.85 -1.01 -12.70
C TRP A 260 -4.59 -1.38 -13.48
N ARG A 261 -3.42 -1.01 -12.98
CA ARG A 261 -2.13 -1.44 -13.55
C ARG A 261 -2.05 -2.97 -13.65
N GLU A 262 -2.44 -3.70 -12.61
CA GLU A 262 -2.44 -5.17 -12.66
C GLU A 262 -3.31 -5.71 -13.81
N GLY A 263 -4.51 -5.15 -14.00
CA GLY A 263 -5.37 -5.54 -15.12
C GLY A 263 -4.77 -5.24 -16.48
N LEU A 264 -4.03 -4.14 -16.62
CA LEU A 264 -3.35 -3.78 -17.87
C LEU A 264 -2.19 -4.72 -18.19
N LEU A 265 -1.43 -5.13 -17.17
CA LEU A 265 -0.34 -6.10 -17.34
C LEU A 265 -0.88 -7.45 -17.78
N THR A 266 -1.98 -7.93 -17.18
CA THR A 266 -2.60 -9.21 -17.56
C THR A 266 -3.21 -9.19 -18.97
N ASN A 267 -3.91 -8.12 -19.36
CA ASN A 267 -4.58 -8.06 -20.67
C ASN A 267 -3.59 -8.04 -21.84
N LYS A 268 -2.40 -7.47 -21.65
CA LYS A 268 -1.37 -7.43 -22.70
C LYS A 268 -0.83 -8.83 -23.01
N ASP A 269 -0.68 -9.67 -22.00
CA ASP A 269 -0.15 -11.02 -22.15
C ASP A 269 -1.03 -11.90 -23.06
N ASN A 270 -2.34 -11.74 -22.97
CA ASN A 270 -3.30 -12.46 -23.81
C ASN A 270 -3.15 -12.09 -25.29
N HIS A 271 -2.94 -10.81 -25.61
CA HIS A 271 -2.75 -10.36 -27.00
C HIS A 271 -1.38 -10.73 -27.60
N SER A 272 -0.41 -11.19 -26.81
CA SER A 272 0.89 -11.66 -27.31
C SER A 272 0.93 -13.15 -27.63
N LYS A 273 -0.15 -13.88 -27.33
CA LYS A 273 -0.29 -15.33 -27.56
C LYS A 273 -1.22 -15.69 -28.73
N ASP A 274 -1.90 -14.70 -29.30
CA ASP A 274 -2.72 -14.78 -30.51
C ASP A 274 -1.93 -14.19 -31.69
#